data_AF-A0A3L7BIE8-F1
#
_entry.id   AF-A0A3L7BIE8-F1
#
_cell.length_a   1.000
_cell.length_b   1.000
_cell.length_c   1.000
_cell.angle_alpha   90.00
_cell.angle_beta   90.00
_cell.angle_gamma   90.00
#
_symmetry.space_group_name_H-M   'P 1'
#
loop_
_entity.id
_entity.type
_entity.pdbx_description
1 polymer ?
#
loop_
_entity_poly.entity_id
_entity_poly.type
_entity_poly.pdbx_seq_one_letter_code
_entity_poly.pdbx_strand_id
1 'polypeptide(L)'
;MRRTLSTLGVASALLAAAVAVPTMAAADPVARADHARANDRPIVIGHRGASGYRPEHTLEAYRLAIRMGADYIEPDLVSTSDGVLVARHENEISGTTDVAAHPEFAARKATKTIDGVAVTGWFTEDFTLTELKTLRAKERLPQVRVANTAFDGRFEVPTLQEVIDLARTEGRARGRTIGIYPETKHPSYFASIGLALEEPLVRVLRQNKLSSRKAPVFIQSFETANLRKLNLMIDVNLAQLLDATGRPYDFTVAGDTRTYQDLAQPAGLKWIAAYADGIGANKNLIVPRDASGALLAPTNVVRDAHRERLLVHSWTFRAENQFLPVDFRIGTDPNARGDITAEYELFLGLGLDGVFTDHPDTAVAARAGLATS
;
A
#
# COMPACT_ATOMS: atom_id res chain seq x y z
N MET A 1 18.68 15.71 93.97
CA MET A 1 19.30 16.86 93.26
C MET A 1 19.94 16.37 91.98
N ARG A 2 19.68 17.11 90.89
CA ARG A 2 20.38 17.22 89.59
C ARG A 2 21.52 16.25 89.22
N ARG A 3 21.33 15.69 88.00
CA ARG A 3 22.29 15.47 86.88
C ARG A 3 23.50 14.56 87.10
N THR A 4 23.63 13.55 86.24
CA THR A 4 24.65 13.49 85.15
C THR A 4 24.33 12.39 84.14
N LEU A 5 24.45 12.72 82.86
CA LEU A 5 24.43 11.78 81.72
C LEU A 5 25.78 11.05 81.64
N SER A 6 25.77 9.82 81.14
CA SER A 6 26.93 9.18 80.53
C SER A 6 26.49 8.45 79.27
N THR A 7 27.21 8.77 78.20
CA THR A 7 27.04 8.41 76.80
C THR A 7 27.29 6.94 76.52
N LEU A 8 26.39 6.28 75.78
CA LEU A 8 26.71 5.10 74.98
C LEU A 8 26.43 5.41 73.51
N GLY A 9 27.46 5.27 72.67
CA GLY A 9 27.36 5.35 71.23
C GLY A 9 26.64 4.12 70.66
N VAL A 10 25.76 4.36 69.69
CA VAL A 10 25.14 3.33 68.86
C VAL A 10 25.48 3.65 67.41
N ALA A 11 26.09 2.69 66.73
CA ALA A 11 26.42 2.73 65.33
C ALA A 11 25.14 2.67 64.47
N SER A 12 24.97 3.64 63.58
CA SER A 12 23.87 3.69 62.61
C SER A 12 24.16 2.74 61.45
N ALA A 13 23.36 1.68 61.31
CA ALA A 13 23.31 0.85 60.12
C ALA A 13 22.48 1.56 59.02
N LEU A 14 23.13 1.88 57.89
CA LEU A 14 22.47 2.38 56.69
C LEU A 14 21.79 1.22 55.96
N LEU A 15 20.46 1.21 55.96
CA LEU A 15 19.64 0.29 55.17
C LEU A 15 19.47 0.87 53.76
N ALA A 16 20.18 0.34 52.77
CA ALA A 16 19.99 0.69 51.37
C ALA A 16 18.70 0.03 50.84
N ALA A 17 17.66 0.84 50.63
CA ALA A 17 16.44 0.41 49.94
C ALA A 17 16.73 0.27 48.43
N ALA A 18 16.77 -0.97 47.93
CA ALA A 18 16.85 -1.25 46.51
C ALA A 18 15.50 -0.91 45.85
N VAL A 19 15.48 0.17 45.06
CA VAL A 19 14.36 0.48 44.17
C VAL A 19 14.44 -0.46 42.96
N ALA A 20 13.54 -1.44 42.90
CA ALA A 20 13.40 -2.30 41.74
C ALA A 20 12.76 -1.49 40.60
N VAL A 21 13.56 -1.10 39.62
CA VAL A 21 13.08 -0.55 38.35
C VAL A 21 12.53 -1.74 37.54
N PRO A 22 11.27 -1.73 37.10
CA PRO A 22 10.74 -2.81 36.27
C PRO A 22 11.46 -2.75 34.92
N THR A 23 12.21 -3.79 34.60
CA THR A 23 12.75 -4.01 33.26
C THR A 23 11.57 -4.32 32.34
N MET A 24 11.25 -3.41 31.41
CA MET A 24 10.42 -3.77 30.26
C MET A 24 11.15 -4.88 29.49
N ALA A 25 10.64 -6.10 29.57
CA ALA A 25 11.06 -7.18 28.70
C ALA A 25 10.88 -6.72 27.25
N ALA A 26 11.99 -6.63 26.51
CA ALA A 26 11.93 -6.44 25.07
C ALA A 26 11.12 -7.59 24.49
N ALA A 27 10.00 -7.27 23.82
CA ALA A 27 9.18 -8.27 23.15
C ALA A 27 10.05 -9.05 22.15
N ASP A 28 10.03 -10.39 22.28
CA ASP A 28 10.77 -11.29 21.40
C ASP A 28 10.46 -10.97 19.92
N PRO A 29 11.48 -10.75 19.07
CA PRO A 29 11.28 -10.50 17.65
C PRO A 29 10.71 -11.71 16.90
N VAL A 30 10.68 -12.89 17.54
CA VAL A 30 10.15 -14.15 17.00
C VAL A 30 8.65 -14.06 16.70
N ALA A 31 7.87 -13.28 17.47
CA ALA A 31 6.42 -13.22 17.31
C ALA A 31 5.92 -12.26 16.21
N ARG A 32 6.82 -11.56 15.50
CA ARG A 32 6.44 -10.45 14.58
C ARG A 32 5.92 -10.88 13.21
N ALA A 33 6.18 -12.11 12.74
CA ALA A 33 5.91 -12.52 11.35
C ALA A 33 4.87 -13.65 11.17
N ASP A 34 4.39 -14.27 12.25
CA ASP A 34 3.73 -15.59 12.15
C ASP A 34 2.29 -15.58 11.63
N HIS A 35 1.60 -14.43 11.57
CA HIS A 35 0.18 -14.40 11.17
C HIS A 35 -0.08 -14.02 9.71
N ALA A 36 0.86 -13.37 9.02
CA ALA A 36 0.74 -13.15 7.57
C ALA A 36 0.99 -14.45 6.78
N ARG A 37 1.70 -15.42 7.38
CA ARG A 37 1.90 -16.77 6.85
C ARG A 37 0.82 -17.77 7.24
N ALA A 38 -0.28 -17.37 7.87
CA ALA A 38 -1.26 -18.29 8.46
C ALA A 38 -1.98 -19.24 7.47
N ASN A 39 -1.61 -19.28 6.19
CA ASN A 39 -2.03 -20.32 5.25
C ASN A 39 -0.95 -20.73 4.21
N ASP A 40 0.33 -20.36 4.37
CA ASP A 40 1.44 -20.65 3.43
C ASP A 40 1.15 -20.38 1.92
N ARG A 41 0.07 -19.62 1.62
CA ARG A 41 -0.39 -19.34 0.26
C ARG A 41 -0.26 -17.85 -0.05
N PRO A 42 0.22 -17.47 -1.24
CA PRO A 42 0.30 -16.07 -1.63
C PRO A 42 -1.06 -15.37 -1.61
N ILE A 43 -1.14 -14.13 -1.14
CA ILE A 43 -2.38 -13.35 -1.16
C ILE A 43 -2.62 -12.71 -2.53
N VAL A 44 -3.89 -12.60 -2.94
CA VAL A 44 -4.28 -11.87 -4.14
C VAL A 44 -4.84 -10.52 -3.73
N ILE A 45 -4.23 -9.45 -4.23
CA ILE A 45 -4.58 -8.07 -3.91
C ILE A 45 -5.17 -7.45 -5.18
N GLY A 46 -6.45 -7.07 -5.12
CA GLY A 46 -7.11 -6.37 -6.22
C GLY A 46 -6.62 -4.93 -6.31
N HIS A 47 -5.66 -4.70 -7.20
CA HIS A 47 -4.99 -3.41 -7.40
C HIS A 47 -5.99 -2.41 -7.98
N ARG A 48 -6.35 -1.43 -7.15
CA ARG A 48 -7.45 -0.48 -7.41
C ARG A 48 -8.80 -1.16 -7.64
N GLY A 49 -8.96 -2.36 -7.10
CA GLY A 49 -10.06 -3.28 -7.39
C GLY A 49 -9.78 -4.20 -8.57
N ALA A 50 -10.81 -4.55 -9.34
CA ALA A 50 -10.69 -5.33 -10.56
C ALA A 50 -10.55 -4.37 -11.76
N SER A 51 -9.49 -3.55 -11.73
CA SER A 51 -9.29 -2.41 -12.64
C SER A 51 -9.10 -2.81 -14.10
N GLY A 52 -8.76 -4.08 -14.37
CA GLY A 52 -8.78 -4.68 -15.71
C GLY A 52 -10.18 -4.73 -16.34
N TYR A 53 -11.23 -4.66 -15.51
CA TYR A 53 -12.60 -4.86 -15.93
C TYR A 53 -13.55 -3.69 -15.59
N ARG A 54 -13.15 -2.77 -14.70
CA ARG A 54 -13.95 -1.63 -14.27
C ARG A 54 -13.05 -0.41 -14.03
N PRO A 55 -13.59 0.82 -14.14
CA PRO A 55 -12.85 2.02 -13.75
C PRO A 55 -12.26 1.87 -12.34
N GLU A 56 -10.96 2.13 -12.24
CA GLU A 56 -10.18 1.97 -11.01
C GLU A 56 -10.73 2.80 -9.84
N HIS A 57 -10.52 2.31 -8.62
CA HIS A 57 -10.97 2.94 -7.37
C HIS A 57 -12.46 3.30 -7.34
N THR A 58 -13.32 2.42 -7.83
CA THR A 58 -14.77 2.49 -7.62
C THR A 58 -15.21 1.38 -6.66
N LEU A 59 -16.31 1.57 -5.92
CA LEU A 59 -16.85 0.51 -5.08
C LEU A 59 -17.20 -0.74 -5.91
N GLU A 60 -17.56 -0.56 -7.18
CA GLU A 60 -17.86 -1.63 -8.13
C GLU A 60 -16.62 -2.40 -8.57
N ALA A 61 -15.48 -1.73 -8.79
CA ALA A 61 -14.21 -2.39 -9.07
C ALA A 61 -13.78 -3.23 -7.85
N TYR A 62 -13.86 -2.68 -6.63
CA TYR A 62 -13.54 -3.43 -5.41
C TYR A 62 -14.49 -4.61 -5.19
N ARG A 63 -15.80 -4.41 -5.35
CA ARG A 63 -16.80 -5.48 -5.22
C ARG A 63 -16.55 -6.60 -6.23
N LEU A 64 -16.17 -6.25 -7.46
CA LEU A 64 -15.83 -7.24 -8.47
C LEU A 64 -14.56 -8.01 -8.10
N ALA A 65 -13.52 -7.36 -7.61
CA ALA A 65 -12.30 -8.02 -7.13
C ALA A 65 -12.60 -9.04 -6.01
N ILE A 66 -13.44 -8.64 -5.05
CA ILE A 66 -13.86 -9.52 -3.95
C ILE A 66 -14.64 -10.73 -4.47
N ARG A 67 -15.51 -10.55 -5.48
CA ARG A 67 -16.22 -11.66 -6.15
C ARG A 67 -15.27 -12.59 -6.90
N MET A 68 -14.24 -12.05 -7.51
CA MET A 68 -13.21 -12.81 -8.24
C MET A 68 -12.23 -13.54 -7.33
N GLY A 69 -12.32 -13.34 -6.01
CA GLY A 69 -11.57 -14.11 -5.03
C GLY A 69 -10.39 -13.37 -4.38
N ALA A 70 -10.19 -12.08 -4.67
CA ALA A 70 -9.17 -11.26 -4.01
C ALA A 70 -9.29 -11.35 -2.48
N ASP A 71 -8.17 -11.51 -1.78
CA ASP A 71 -8.12 -11.53 -0.31
C ASP A 71 -8.09 -10.09 0.25
N TYR A 72 -7.50 -9.15 -0.51
CA TYR A 72 -7.43 -7.73 -0.20
C TYR A 72 -7.91 -6.87 -1.36
N ILE A 73 -8.50 -5.71 -1.05
CA ILE A 73 -8.73 -4.61 -2.00
C ILE A 73 -7.80 -3.43 -1.67
N GLU A 74 -7.27 -2.78 -2.68
CA GLU A 74 -6.23 -1.76 -2.53
C GLU A 74 -6.75 -0.36 -2.93
N PRO A 75 -7.00 0.53 -1.95
CA PRO A 75 -7.30 1.93 -2.22
C PRO A 75 -6.04 2.81 -2.13
N ASP A 76 -5.76 3.56 -3.18
CA ASP A 76 -4.82 4.68 -3.13
C ASP A 76 -5.48 5.89 -2.46
N LEU A 77 -4.85 6.51 -1.48
CA LEU A 77 -5.46 7.56 -0.66
C LEU A 77 -4.83 8.93 -0.92
N VAL A 78 -5.70 9.89 -1.22
CA VAL A 78 -5.44 11.33 -1.30
C VAL A 78 -6.46 12.07 -0.44
N SER A 79 -6.18 13.33 -0.09
CA SER A 79 -7.09 14.15 0.73
C SER A 79 -7.96 15.09 -0.11
N THR A 80 -9.19 15.31 0.35
CA THR A 80 -10.02 16.46 0.00
C THR A 80 -9.62 17.71 0.79
N SER A 81 -10.14 18.88 0.40
CA SER A 81 -9.89 20.17 1.08
C SER A 81 -10.39 20.21 2.53
N ASP A 82 -11.43 19.43 2.83
CA ASP A 82 -12.02 19.26 4.16
C ASP A 82 -11.44 18.05 4.93
N GLY A 83 -10.31 17.49 4.46
CA GLY A 83 -9.51 16.51 5.20
C GLY A 83 -10.05 15.07 5.17
N VAL A 84 -10.92 14.74 4.22
CA VAL A 84 -11.44 13.38 4.04
C VAL A 84 -10.54 12.60 3.08
N LEU A 85 -10.19 11.36 3.46
CA LEU A 85 -9.43 10.47 2.60
C LEU A 85 -10.33 9.78 1.57
N VAL A 86 -9.98 9.94 0.30
CA VAL A 86 -10.71 9.39 -0.85
C VAL A 86 -9.81 8.49 -1.68
N ALA A 87 -10.42 7.50 -2.32
CA ALA A 87 -9.73 6.48 -3.11
C ALA A 87 -9.46 6.98 -4.53
N ARG A 88 -8.20 7.35 -4.83
CA ARG A 88 -7.72 7.84 -6.13
C ARG A 88 -6.20 7.63 -6.24
N HIS A 89 -5.73 7.12 -7.37
CA HIS A 89 -4.29 6.90 -7.60
C HIS A 89 -3.45 8.17 -7.64
N GLU A 90 -4.00 9.25 -8.19
CA GLU A 90 -3.36 10.58 -8.22
C GLU A 90 -4.33 11.58 -7.62
N ASN A 91 -3.81 12.64 -7.01
CA ASN A 91 -4.65 13.75 -6.56
C ASN A 91 -5.13 14.60 -7.74
N GLU A 92 -4.42 14.61 -8.87
CA GLU A 92 -4.90 15.14 -10.15
C GLU A 92 -5.96 14.21 -10.75
N ILE A 93 -7.16 14.74 -11.03
CA ILE A 93 -8.35 13.93 -11.39
C ILE A 93 -8.91 14.21 -12.79
N SER A 94 -8.23 15.00 -13.65
CA SER A 94 -8.68 15.31 -15.02
C SER A 94 -8.90 14.05 -15.86
N GLY A 95 -7.96 13.11 -15.78
CA GLY A 95 -7.94 11.93 -16.64
C GLY A 95 -8.86 10.80 -16.18
N THR A 96 -9.44 10.91 -15.00
CA THR A 96 -10.04 9.76 -14.30
C THR A 96 -11.38 10.10 -13.63
N THR A 97 -11.86 11.32 -13.84
CA THR A 97 -13.21 11.76 -13.50
C THR A 97 -13.77 12.60 -14.66
N ASP A 98 -15.04 12.94 -14.60
CA ASP A 98 -15.70 13.86 -15.52
C ASP A 98 -15.56 15.35 -15.15
N VAL A 99 -14.66 15.72 -14.21
CA VAL A 99 -14.50 17.11 -13.71
C VAL A 99 -14.42 18.18 -14.79
N ALA A 100 -13.77 17.88 -15.93
CA ALA A 100 -13.64 18.81 -17.05
C ALA A 100 -14.98 19.12 -17.75
N ALA A 101 -16.01 18.30 -17.56
CA ALA A 101 -17.36 18.48 -18.08
C ALA A 101 -18.29 19.28 -17.14
N HIS A 102 -17.79 19.71 -15.97
CA HIS A 102 -18.53 20.50 -14.97
C HIS A 102 -18.13 21.98 -15.05
N PRO A 103 -18.93 22.86 -15.67
CA PRO A 103 -18.60 24.28 -15.84
C PRO A 103 -18.39 25.02 -14.51
N GLU A 104 -19.10 24.63 -13.46
CA GLU A 104 -18.96 25.18 -12.10
C GLU A 104 -17.56 24.97 -11.50
N PHE A 105 -16.80 24.00 -12.00
CA PHE A 105 -15.44 23.72 -11.56
C PHE A 105 -14.36 24.20 -12.52
N ALA A 106 -14.72 24.81 -13.66
CA ALA A 106 -13.75 25.25 -14.67
C ALA A 106 -12.65 26.17 -14.10
N ALA A 107 -13.01 27.05 -13.17
CA ALA A 107 -12.08 27.98 -12.53
C ALA A 107 -11.12 27.33 -11.51
N ARG A 108 -11.34 26.06 -11.13
CA ARG A 108 -10.47 25.31 -10.21
C ARG A 108 -9.29 24.62 -10.89
N LYS A 109 -9.21 24.69 -12.22
CA LYS A 109 -8.06 24.16 -12.93
C LYS A 109 -6.81 24.96 -12.53
N ALA A 110 -5.79 24.27 -12.04
CA ALA A 110 -4.56 24.88 -11.54
C ALA A 110 -3.32 24.16 -12.06
N THR A 111 -2.16 24.79 -11.86
CA THR A 111 -0.86 24.13 -12.00
C THR A 111 -0.22 24.03 -10.62
N LYS A 112 0.16 22.83 -10.20
CA LYS A 112 0.80 22.55 -8.91
C LYS A 112 2.07 21.73 -9.11
N THR A 113 3.01 21.86 -8.18
CA THR A 113 4.21 21.01 -8.16
C THR A 113 3.98 19.84 -7.22
N ILE A 114 3.80 18.65 -7.79
CA ILE A 114 3.62 17.39 -7.05
C ILE A 114 4.93 16.59 -7.21
N ASP A 115 5.58 16.26 -6.10
CA ASP A 115 6.82 15.51 -6.08
C ASP A 115 7.92 16.08 -7.02
N GLY A 116 8.02 17.41 -7.08
CA GLY A 116 8.97 18.13 -7.93
C GLY A 116 8.57 18.26 -9.40
N VAL A 117 7.41 17.74 -9.80
CA VAL A 117 6.89 17.78 -11.17
C VAL A 117 5.72 18.77 -11.25
N ALA A 118 5.76 19.67 -12.23
CA ALA A 118 4.64 20.56 -12.52
C ALA A 118 3.50 19.79 -13.21
N VAL A 119 2.32 19.78 -12.59
CA VAL A 119 1.11 19.10 -13.06
C VAL A 119 0.02 20.15 -13.22
N THR A 120 -0.74 20.09 -14.32
CA THR A 120 -1.84 21.02 -14.59
C THR A 120 -3.15 20.24 -14.74
N GLY A 121 -4.15 20.58 -13.93
CA GLY A 121 -5.41 19.84 -13.86
C GLY A 121 -6.31 20.30 -12.73
N TRP A 122 -7.17 19.40 -12.26
CA TRP A 122 -8.01 19.60 -11.09
C TRP A 122 -7.55 18.65 -10.00
N PHE A 123 -7.44 19.11 -8.77
CA PHE A 123 -6.82 18.33 -7.70
C PHE A 123 -7.80 18.07 -6.57
N THR A 124 -7.79 16.87 -5.98
CA THR A 124 -8.75 16.49 -4.92
C THR A 124 -8.74 17.46 -3.74
N GLU A 125 -7.58 18.02 -3.38
CA GLU A 125 -7.45 18.98 -2.30
C GLU A 125 -8.04 20.38 -2.59
N ASP A 126 -8.54 20.62 -3.81
CA ASP A 126 -9.29 21.83 -4.18
C ASP A 126 -10.81 21.63 -4.11
N PHE A 127 -11.27 20.46 -3.65
CA PHE A 127 -12.68 20.10 -3.53
C PHE A 127 -13.00 19.62 -2.11
N THR A 128 -14.16 20.03 -1.60
CA THR A 128 -14.75 19.37 -0.42
C THR A 128 -15.21 17.96 -0.81
N LEU A 129 -15.42 17.07 0.15
CA LEU A 129 -15.99 15.76 -0.14
C LEU A 129 -17.34 15.88 -0.86
N THR A 130 -18.21 16.79 -0.42
CA THR A 130 -19.55 16.99 -1.00
C THR A 130 -19.47 17.33 -2.49
N GLU A 131 -18.54 18.20 -2.88
CA GLU A 131 -18.33 18.55 -4.28
C GLU A 131 -17.70 17.39 -5.04
N LEU A 132 -16.70 16.71 -4.47
CA LEU A 132 -16.07 15.57 -5.14
C LEU A 132 -17.06 14.43 -5.41
N LYS A 133 -18.07 14.26 -4.55
CA LYS A 133 -19.15 13.28 -4.72
C LYS A 133 -20.13 13.61 -5.85
N THR A 134 -20.12 14.82 -6.41
CA THR A 134 -20.90 15.13 -7.61
C THR A 134 -20.25 14.62 -8.89
N LEU A 135 -18.93 14.39 -8.86
CA LEU A 135 -18.16 13.88 -10.00
C LEU A 135 -18.37 12.38 -10.19
N ARG A 136 -18.06 11.90 -11.39
CA ARG A 136 -18.13 10.49 -11.76
C ARG A 136 -16.79 9.99 -12.29
N ALA A 137 -16.40 8.81 -11.83
CA ALA A 137 -15.18 8.13 -12.26
C ALA A 137 -15.24 7.76 -13.75
N LYS A 138 -14.05 7.73 -14.36
CA LYS A 138 -13.82 7.33 -15.74
C LYS A 138 -12.66 6.34 -15.83
N GLU A 139 -12.67 5.53 -16.88
CA GLU A 139 -11.55 4.64 -17.21
C GLU A 139 -10.27 5.44 -17.47
N ARG A 140 -9.18 5.08 -16.78
CA ARG A 140 -7.87 5.75 -16.87
C ARG A 140 -7.14 5.43 -18.17
N LEU A 141 -7.34 4.23 -18.70
CA LEU A 141 -6.68 3.71 -19.90
C LEU A 141 -7.71 3.43 -21.02
N PRO A 142 -8.48 4.42 -21.49
CA PRO A 142 -9.61 4.18 -22.39
C PRO A 142 -9.20 3.59 -23.75
N GLN A 143 -7.95 3.80 -24.16
CA GLN A 143 -7.40 3.23 -25.40
C GLN A 143 -6.90 1.78 -25.24
N VAL A 144 -6.67 1.33 -24.00
CA VAL A 144 -6.22 -0.03 -23.68
C VAL A 144 -7.43 -0.88 -23.26
N ARG A 145 -8.28 -0.33 -22.41
CA ARG A 145 -9.45 -0.99 -21.79
C ARG A 145 -10.75 -0.40 -22.32
N VAL A 146 -10.94 -0.44 -23.64
CA VAL A 146 -12.11 0.17 -24.30
C VAL A 146 -13.42 -0.32 -23.69
N ALA A 147 -13.51 -1.60 -23.32
CA ALA A 147 -14.70 -2.17 -22.68
C ALA A 147 -15.05 -1.50 -21.33
N ASN A 148 -14.07 -0.97 -20.61
CA ASN A 148 -14.31 -0.28 -19.33
C ASN A 148 -14.96 1.09 -19.52
N THR A 149 -14.81 1.73 -20.70
CA THR A 149 -15.42 3.04 -20.99
C THR A 149 -16.95 2.99 -20.98
N ALA A 150 -17.55 1.80 -21.13
CA ALA A 150 -18.99 1.59 -20.93
C ALA A 150 -19.45 1.86 -19.49
N PHE A 151 -18.51 2.06 -18.56
CA PHE A 151 -18.79 2.42 -17.16
C PHE A 151 -18.46 3.87 -16.82
N ASP A 152 -17.94 4.66 -17.77
CA ASP A 152 -17.68 6.09 -17.56
C ASP A 152 -18.96 6.81 -17.12
N GLY A 153 -18.84 7.72 -16.16
CA GLY A 153 -19.97 8.54 -15.70
C GLY A 153 -20.92 7.83 -14.73
N ARG A 154 -20.64 6.57 -14.33
CA ARG A 154 -21.60 5.78 -13.53
C ARG A 154 -21.33 5.76 -12.03
N PHE A 155 -20.07 5.87 -11.62
CA PHE A 155 -19.67 5.57 -10.24
C PHE A 155 -19.04 6.79 -9.58
N GLU A 156 -19.26 6.94 -8.29
CA GLU A 156 -18.68 8.02 -7.47
C GLU A 156 -17.24 7.70 -7.06
N VAL A 157 -16.51 8.73 -6.65
CA VAL A 157 -15.24 8.59 -5.94
C VAL A 157 -15.51 8.08 -4.52
N PRO A 158 -14.98 6.92 -4.09
CA PRO A 158 -15.17 6.39 -2.74
C PRO A 158 -14.31 7.11 -1.70
N THR A 159 -14.81 7.22 -0.48
CA THR A 159 -14.03 7.51 0.73
C THR A 159 -13.39 6.23 1.27
N LEU A 160 -12.35 6.36 2.08
CA LEU A 160 -11.78 5.21 2.80
C LEU A 160 -12.84 4.49 3.68
N GLN A 161 -13.75 5.24 4.31
CA GLN A 161 -14.81 4.67 5.14
C GLN A 161 -15.74 3.76 4.32
N GLU A 162 -16.16 4.21 3.13
CA GLU A 162 -17.00 3.41 2.23
C GLU A 162 -16.29 2.14 1.75
N VAL A 163 -14.98 2.21 1.52
CA VAL A 163 -14.16 1.04 1.17
C VAL A 163 -14.12 0.02 2.31
N ILE A 164 -13.94 0.48 3.56
CA ILE A 164 -13.97 -0.38 4.76
C ILE A 164 -15.35 -1.04 4.92
N ASP A 165 -16.42 -0.27 4.74
CA ASP A 165 -17.78 -0.76 4.88
C ASP A 165 -18.15 -1.78 3.79
N LEU A 166 -17.66 -1.57 2.56
CA LEU A 166 -17.75 -2.54 1.48
C LEU A 166 -17.02 -3.84 1.85
N ALA A 167 -15.75 -3.77 2.25
CA ALA A 167 -14.96 -4.95 2.60
C ALA A 167 -15.63 -5.80 3.69
N ARG A 168 -16.16 -5.14 4.73
CA ARG A 168 -16.93 -5.81 5.80
C ARG A 168 -18.21 -6.45 5.29
N THR A 169 -18.99 -5.72 4.50
CA THR A 169 -20.29 -6.19 4.01
C THR A 169 -20.13 -7.36 3.05
N GLU A 170 -19.23 -7.24 2.07
CA GLU A 170 -18.94 -8.30 1.11
C GLU A 170 -18.25 -9.51 1.76
N GLY A 171 -17.40 -9.28 2.78
CA GLY A 171 -16.79 -10.34 3.57
C GLY A 171 -17.80 -11.14 4.38
N ARG A 172 -18.69 -10.46 5.12
CA ARG A 172 -19.80 -11.11 5.84
C ARG A 172 -20.68 -11.92 4.89
N ALA A 173 -21.06 -11.35 3.75
CA ALA A 173 -21.91 -12.03 2.76
C ALA A 173 -21.28 -13.31 2.19
N ARG A 174 -19.95 -13.44 2.21
CA ARG A 174 -19.22 -14.61 1.68
C ARG A 174 -18.64 -15.52 2.76
N GLY A 175 -18.83 -15.20 4.04
CA GLY A 175 -18.24 -15.96 5.14
C GLY A 175 -16.71 -15.96 5.14
N ARG A 176 -16.06 -14.92 4.57
CA ARG A 176 -14.60 -14.79 4.58
C ARG A 176 -14.16 -13.36 4.90
N THR A 177 -13.03 -13.22 5.58
CA THR A 177 -12.42 -11.91 5.82
C THR A 177 -11.91 -11.33 4.51
N ILE A 178 -12.24 -10.06 4.26
CA ILE A 178 -11.68 -9.25 3.17
C ILE A 178 -10.86 -8.15 3.81
N GLY A 179 -9.59 -8.06 3.43
CA GLY A 179 -8.71 -7.01 3.91
C GLY A 179 -8.72 -5.76 3.05
N ILE A 180 -8.17 -4.68 3.59
CA ILE A 180 -7.87 -3.46 2.85
C ILE A 180 -6.36 -3.22 2.84
N TYR A 181 -5.85 -2.67 1.75
CA TYR A 181 -4.42 -2.42 1.55
C TYR A 181 -4.18 -0.94 1.18
N PRO A 182 -4.55 0.05 2.01
CA PRO A 182 -4.40 1.46 1.66
C PRO A 182 -2.97 1.90 1.34
N GLU A 183 -2.79 2.61 0.22
CA GLU A 183 -1.58 3.36 -0.10
C GLU A 183 -1.75 4.85 0.28
N THR A 184 -0.75 5.47 0.89
CA THR A 184 -0.72 6.95 1.02
C THR A 184 -0.01 7.58 -0.17
N LYS A 185 -0.70 8.39 -0.97
CA LYS A 185 -0.12 9.06 -2.15
C LYS A 185 0.48 10.42 -1.78
N HIS A 186 1.68 10.71 -2.28
CA HIS A 186 2.37 12.00 -2.10
C HIS A 186 2.34 12.56 -0.66
N PRO A 187 2.66 11.77 0.39
CA PRO A 187 2.53 12.24 1.77
C PRO A 187 3.36 13.50 2.06
N SER A 188 4.54 13.69 1.46
CA SER A 188 5.30 14.94 1.58
C SER A 188 4.55 16.14 1.00
N TYR A 189 3.93 16.00 -0.17
CA TYR A 189 3.12 17.05 -0.79
C TYR A 189 1.94 17.42 0.09
N PHE A 190 1.13 16.44 0.49
CA PHE A 190 -0.06 16.67 1.32
C PHE A 190 0.29 17.27 2.68
N ALA A 191 1.39 16.83 3.30
CA ALA A 191 1.88 17.44 4.53
C ALA A 191 2.26 18.92 4.34
N SER A 192 2.90 19.27 3.22
CA SER A 192 3.34 20.65 2.93
C SER A 192 2.18 21.67 2.82
N ILE A 193 0.98 21.19 2.51
CA ILE A 193 -0.25 22.01 2.39
C ILE A 193 -1.20 21.84 3.58
N GLY A 194 -0.74 21.20 4.67
CA GLY A 194 -1.53 21.03 5.90
C GLY A 194 -2.59 19.93 5.84
N LEU A 195 -2.50 19.00 4.89
CA LEU A 195 -3.44 17.89 4.67
C LEU A 195 -2.75 16.52 4.83
N ALA A 196 -1.82 16.39 5.78
CA ALA A 196 -1.09 15.15 6.05
C ALA A 196 -2.05 13.94 6.18
N LEU A 197 -1.69 12.84 5.52
CA LEU A 197 -2.59 11.69 5.33
C LEU A 197 -2.60 10.72 6.52
N GLU A 198 -1.55 10.71 7.35
CA GLU A 198 -1.37 9.67 8.37
C GLU A 198 -2.38 9.79 9.51
N GLU A 199 -2.61 11.00 10.04
CA GLU A 199 -3.54 11.22 11.15
C GLU A 199 -4.99 10.90 10.77
N PRO A 200 -5.55 11.35 9.62
CA PRO A 200 -6.87 10.93 9.16
C PRO A 200 -6.95 9.41 8.93
N LEU A 201 -5.93 8.79 8.33
CA LEU A 201 -5.90 7.35 8.08
C LEU A 201 -5.99 6.55 9.39
N VAL A 202 -5.11 6.86 10.35
CA VAL A 202 -5.08 6.19 11.66
C VAL A 202 -6.39 6.42 12.41
N ARG A 203 -6.98 7.62 12.31
CA ARG A 203 -8.28 7.92 12.93
C ARG A 203 -9.39 7.02 12.38
N VAL A 204 -9.54 6.95 11.05
CA VAL A 204 -10.55 6.11 10.40
C VAL A 204 -10.35 4.64 10.76
N LEU A 205 -9.11 4.14 10.71
CA LEU A 205 -8.81 2.75 11.08
C LEU A 205 -9.15 2.43 12.55
N ARG A 206 -8.80 3.31 13.49
CA ARG A 206 -9.12 3.15 14.92
C ARG A 206 -10.63 3.18 15.18
N GLN A 207 -11.35 4.13 14.57
CA GLN A 207 -12.82 4.18 14.65
C GLN A 207 -13.48 2.89 14.14
N ASN A 208 -12.82 2.21 13.20
CA ASN A 208 -13.24 0.94 12.64
C ASN A 208 -12.64 -0.28 13.35
N LYS A 209 -11.95 -0.13 14.49
CA LYS A 209 -11.32 -1.25 15.22
C LYS A 209 -10.32 -2.04 14.35
N LEU A 210 -9.68 -1.37 13.39
CA LEU A 210 -8.70 -1.91 12.45
C LEU A 210 -7.29 -1.40 12.77
N SER A 211 -6.89 -1.48 14.05
CA SER A 211 -5.67 -0.84 14.56
C SER A 211 -4.78 -1.78 15.39
N SER A 212 -4.79 -3.07 15.04
CA SER A 212 -3.95 -4.09 15.70
C SER A 212 -3.30 -4.99 14.66
N ARG A 213 -2.17 -5.62 15.00
CA ARG A 213 -1.40 -6.47 14.08
C ARG A 213 -2.22 -7.55 13.38
N LYS A 214 -3.30 -7.99 14.02
CA LYS A 214 -4.21 -9.03 13.53
C LYS A 214 -5.34 -8.50 12.64
N ALA A 215 -5.49 -7.17 12.52
CA ALA A 215 -6.45 -6.58 11.61
C ALA A 215 -6.06 -6.93 10.17
N PRO A 216 -7.03 -7.20 9.27
CA PRO A 216 -6.76 -7.49 7.87
C PRO A 216 -6.44 -6.19 7.11
N VAL A 217 -5.38 -5.50 7.54
CA VAL A 217 -4.94 -4.21 7.01
C VAL A 217 -3.44 -4.25 6.77
N PHE A 218 -3.05 -3.81 5.59
CA PHE A 218 -1.70 -3.33 5.33
C PHE A 218 -1.78 -1.84 4.99
N ILE A 219 -0.79 -1.05 5.37
CA ILE A 219 -0.62 0.31 4.85
C ILE A 219 0.68 0.33 4.04
N GLN A 220 0.64 0.94 2.85
CA GLN A 220 1.82 1.08 2.00
C GLN A 220 2.10 2.52 1.60
N SER A 221 3.35 2.77 1.22
CA SER A 221 3.81 4.06 0.72
C SER A 221 5.12 3.89 -0.05
N PHE A 222 5.34 4.75 -1.03
CA PHE A 222 6.66 4.93 -1.66
C PHE A 222 7.61 5.75 -0.80
N GLU A 223 7.09 6.72 -0.05
CA GLU A 223 7.89 7.53 0.87
C GLU A 223 8.19 6.76 2.16
N THR A 224 9.36 6.99 2.74
CA THR A 224 9.82 6.21 3.90
C THR A 224 9.47 6.90 5.23
N ALA A 225 9.49 8.22 5.26
CA ALA A 225 9.28 9.02 6.45
C ALA A 225 7.86 8.84 7.01
N ASN A 226 6.85 8.78 6.14
CA ASN A 226 5.47 8.59 6.56
C ASN A 226 5.23 7.17 7.12
N LEU A 227 5.83 6.12 6.55
CA LEU A 227 5.74 4.77 7.11
C LEU A 227 6.41 4.67 8.47
N ARG A 228 7.58 5.30 8.64
CA ARG A 228 8.25 5.38 9.94
C ARG A 228 7.42 6.13 10.98
N LYS A 229 6.71 7.20 10.58
CA LYS A 229 5.74 7.90 11.42
C LYS A 229 4.55 6.99 11.78
N LEU A 230 3.97 6.31 10.80
CA LEU A 230 2.84 5.38 10.98
C LEU A 230 3.18 4.21 11.91
N ASN A 231 4.40 3.67 11.84
CA ASN A 231 4.88 2.61 12.73
C ASN A 231 4.86 3.01 14.22
N LEU A 232 4.87 4.31 14.53
CA LEU A 232 4.72 4.83 15.89
C LEU A 232 3.26 5.14 16.26
N MET A 233 2.37 5.20 15.28
CA MET A 233 0.98 5.63 15.46
C MET A 233 -0.02 4.46 15.48
N ILE A 234 0.26 3.37 14.78
CA ILE A 234 -0.68 2.26 14.62
C ILE A 234 0.05 0.93 14.50
N ASP A 235 -0.46 -0.09 15.18
CA ASP A 235 0.07 -1.45 15.09
C ASP A 235 -0.69 -2.20 13.99
N VAL A 236 -0.41 -1.95 12.72
CA VAL A 236 -0.88 -2.76 11.58
C VAL A 236 0.32 -3.10 10.71
N ASN A 237 0.16 -4.01 9.74
CA ASN A 237 1.28 -4.32 8.85
C ASN A 237 1.59 -3.13 7.94
N LEU A 238 2.88 -2.81 7.80
CA LEU A 238 3.35 -1.74 6.92
C LEU A 238 4.18 -2.33 5.77
N ALA A 239 4.04 -1.79 4.57
CA ALA A 239 4.80 -2.21 3.40
C ALA A 239 5.47 -1.03 2.70
N GLN A 240 6.80 -1.09 2.56
CA GLN A 240 7.56 -0.10 1.80
C GLN A 240 7.46 -0.42 0.30
N LEU A 241 6.89 0.48 -0.50
CA LEU A 241 6.87 0.34 -1.95
C LEU A 241 8.24 0.65 -2.55
N LEU A 242 8.68 -0.17 -3.48
CA LEU A 242 9.96 -0.04 -4.17
C LEU A 242 9.71 -0.09 -5.68
N ASP A 243 10.07 0.99 -6.38
CA ASP A 243 10.02 1.03 -7.85
C ASP A 243 11.33 0.52 -8.47
N ALA A 244 11.32 0.16 -9.75
CA ALA A 244 12.50 -0.28 -10.48
C ALA A 244 13.53 0.84 -10.68
N THR A 245 13.09 2.10 -10.66
CA THR A 245 13.92 3.28 -10.88
C THR A 245 13.51 4.43 -9.97
N GLY A 246 14.41 5.39 -9.78
CA GLY A 246 14.13 6.58 -8.98
C GLY A 246 14.37 6.36 -7.48
N ARG A 247 13.79 7.24 -6.66
CA ARG A 247 13.94 7.22 -5.20
C ARG A 247 12.66 7.70 -4.52
N PRO A 248 12.47 7.38 -3.22
CA PRO A 248 11.42 7.99 -2.39
C PRO A 248 11.47 9.52 -2.47
N TYR A 249 10.32 10.19 -2.60
CA TYR A 249 10.32 11.65 -2.73
C TYR A 249 10.81 12.37 -1.46
N ASP A 250 10.52 11.83 -0.28
CA ASP A 250 11.06 12.31 1.00
C ASP A 250 12.59 12.26 1.05
N PHE A 251 13.23 11.31 0.37
CA PHE A 251 14.69 11.30 0.23
C PHE A 251 15.18 12.45 -0.65
N THR A 252 14.45 12.81 -1.71
CA THR A 252 14.78 13.98 -2.53
C THR A 252 14.73 15.25 -1.69
N VAL A 253 13.66 15.44 -0.90
CA VAL A 253 13.49 16.59 -0.01
C VAL A 253 14.59 16.64 1.06
N ALA A 254 14.98 15.48 1.60
CA ALA A 254 16.02 15.38 2.63
C ALA A 254 17.47 15.40 2.09
N GLY A 255 17.66 15.42 0.77
CA GLY A 255 18.98 15.33 0.14
C GLY A 255 19.64 13.95 0.24
N ASP A 256 18.88 12.90 0.56
CA ASP A 256 19.33 11.52 0.56
C ASP A 256 19.42 10.98 -0.88
N THR A 257 20.56 10.38 -1.22
CA THR A 257 20.87 9.92 -2.57
C THR A 257 20.45 8.48 -2.85
N ARG A 258 20.06 7.72 -1.83
CA ARG A 258 19.65 6.32 -1.98
C ARG A 258 18.44 6.21 -2.92
N THR A 259 18.49 5.21 -3.78
CA THR A 259 17.45 4.86 -4.75
C THR A 259 16.61 3.69 -4.25
N TYR A 260 15.50 3.39 -4.92
CA TYR A 260 14.77 2.15 -4.66
C TYR A 260 15.62 0.90 -4.90
N GLN A 261 16.56 0.94 -5.85
CA GLN A 261 17.49 -0.16 -6.09
C GLN A 261 18.47 -0.37 -4.92
N ASP A 262 18.93 0.71 -4.29
CA ASP A 262 19.74 0.65 -3.07
C ASP A 262 18.93 0.10 -1.89
N LEU A 263 17.65 0.52 -1.78
CA LEU A 263 16.73 0.01 -0.76
C LEU A 263 16.38 -1.47 -0.95
N ALA A 264 16.42 -1.98 -2.19
CA ALA A 264 16.21 -3.39 -2.51
C ALA A 264 17.46 -4.27 -2.25
N GLN A 265 18.61 -3.70 -1.87
CA GLN A 265 19.79 -4.48 -1.46
C GLN A 265 19.68 -4.96 0.00
N PRO A 266 20.45 -5.97 0.43
CA PRO A 266 20.36 -6.52 1.79
C PRO A 266 20.45 -5.48 2.92
N ALA A 267 21.31 -4.46 2.80
CA ALA A 267 21.41 -3.40 3.80
C ALA A 267 20.16 -2.50 3.83
N GLY A 268 19.56 -2.22 2.67
CA GLY A 268 18.33 -1.48 2.54
C GLY A 268 17.13 -2.24 3.10
N LEU A 269 17.01 -3.52 2.79
CA LEU A 269 15.98 -4.42 3.30
C LEU A 269 16.05 -4.55 4.82
N LYS A 270 17.25 -4.73 5.38
CA LYS A 270 17.46 -4.73 6.84
C LYS A 270 17.04 -3.41 7.49
N TRP A 271 17.27 -2.28 6.82
CA TRP A 271 16.83 -0.97 7.29
C TRP A 271 15.31 -0.82 7.22
N ILE A 272 14.66 -1.30 6.16
CA ILE A 272 13.20 -1.34 6.00
C ILE A 272 12.56 -2.18 7.11
N ALA A 273 13.12 -3.33 7.44
CA ALA A 273 12.63 -4.23 8.50
C ALA A 273 12.61 -3.60 9.90
N ALA A 274 13.24 -2.44 10.10
CA ALA A 274 13.14 -1.70 11.36
C ALA A 274 11.79 -0.97 11.53
N TYR A 275 11.03 -0.75 10.45
CA TYR A 275 9.76 0.00 10.48
C TYR A 275 8.64 -0.57 9.61
N ALA A 276 8.91 -1.55 8.76
CA ALA A 276 7.91 -2.20 7.92
C ALA A 276 7.97 -3.73 8.06
N ASP A 277 6.87 -4.38 7.70
CA ASP A 277 6.66 -5.83 7.78
C ASP A 277 6.74 -6.49 6.40
N GLY A 278 6.81 -5.69 5.35
CA GLY A 278 7.02 -6.17 3.99
C GLY A 278 7.49 -5.08 3.03
N ILE A 279 7.67 -5.50 1.78
CA ILE A 279 7.92 -4.63 0.64
C ILE A 279 6.88 -4.85 -0.45
N GLY A 280 6.48 -3.76 -1.09
CA GLY A 280 5.71 -3.77 -2.33
C GLY A 280 6.62 -3.53 -3.52
N ALA A 281 7.12 -4.57 -4.18
CA ALA A 281 8.20 -4.44 -5.16
C ALA A 281 7.69 -4.45 -6.61
N ASN A 282 8.15 -3.49 -7.41
CA ASN A 282 8.00 -3.53 -8.87
C ASN A 282 8.60 -4.85 -9.40
N LYS A 283 7.88 -5.53 -10.30
CA LYS A 283 8.31 -6.80 -10.92
C LYS A 283 9.74 -6.75 -11.46
N ASN A 284 10.19 -5.62 -12.01
CA ASN A 284 11.53 -5.47 -12.59
C ASN A 284 12.67 -5.42 -11.54
N LEU A 285 12.37 -5.25 -10.25
CA LEU A 285 13.36 -5.47 -9.18
C LEU A 285 13.58 -6.97 -8.89
N ILE A 286 12.60 -7.81 -9.23
CA ILE A 286 12.62 -9.26 -8.96
C ILE A 286 13.10 -10.02 -10.19
N VAL A 287 12.45 -9.80 -11.35
CA VAL A 287 12.91 -10.34 -12.64
C VAL A 287 13.06 -9.15 -13.59
N PRO A 288 14.29 -8.62 -13.75
CA PRO A 288 14.54 -7.48 -14.62
C PRO A 288 14.23 -7.82 -16.08
N ARG A 289 14.05 -6.78 -16.88
CA ARG A 289 13.90 -6.90 -18.33
C ARG A 289 15.05 -6.20 -19.03
N ASP A 290 15.49 -6.74 -20.16
CA ASP A 290 16.45 -6.06 -21.02
C ASP A 290 15.79 -4.95 -21.86
N ALA A 291 16.58 -4.28 -22.70
CA ALA A 291 16.09 -3.20 -23.55
C ALA A 291 15.06 -3.65 -24.61
N SER A 292 15.03 -4.94 -24.96
CA SER A 292 14.02 -5.52 -25.85
C SER A 292 12.71 -5.87 -25.11
N GLY A 293 12.73 -5.84 -23.78
CA GLY A 293 11.62 -6.24 -22.92
C GLY A 293 11.62 -7.73 -22.59
N ALA A 294 12.70 -8.45 -22.90
CA ALA A 294 12.88 -9.86 -22.57
C ALA A 294 13.32 -10.02 -21.12
N LEU A 295 12.86 -11.10 -20.47
CA LEU A 295 13.23 -11.41 -19.10
C LEU A 295 14.74 -11.69 -18.98
N LEU A 296 15.33 -11.13 -17.92
CA LEU A 296 16.67 -11.46 -17.46
C LEU A 296 16.60 -12.45 -16.29
N ALA A 297 17.77 -12.90 -15.81
CA ALA A 297 17.84 -13.76 -14.64
C ALA A 297 17.19 -13.08 -13.41
N PRO A 298 16.41 -13.81 -12.60
CA PRO A 298 15.87 -13.30 -11.36
C PRO A 298 16.96 -12.79 -10.41
N THR A 299 16.65 -11.72 -9.68
CA THR A 299 17.50 -11.20 -8.61
C THR A 299 17.29 -11.99 -7.31
N ASN A 300 18.06 -11.66 -6.28
CA ASN A 300 17.92 -12.25 -4.95
C ASN A 300 16.95 -11.50 -4.03
N VAL A 301 16.26 -10.44 -4.51
CA VAL A 301 15.50 -9.54 -3.65
C VAL A 301 14.45 -10.25 -2.79
N VAL A 302 13.75 -11.26 -3.34
CA VAL A 302 12.73 -12.02 -2.61
C VAL A 302 13.37 -12.77 -1.44
N ARG A 303 14.43 -13.54 -1.74
CA ARG A 303 15.20 -14.31 -0.75
C ARG A 303 15.80 -13.40 0.33
N ASP A 304 16.37 -12.28 -0.08
CA ASP A 304 17.05 -11.37 0.84
C ASP A 304 16.04 -10.61 1.72
N ALA A 305 14.84 -10.30 1.21
CA ALA A 305 13.75 -9.72 2.00
C ALA A 305 13.22 -10.73 3.03
N HIS A 306 13.00 -11.98 2.63
CA HIS A 306 12.59 -13.06 3.54
C HIS A 306 13.60 -13.32 4.65
N ARG A 307 14.91 -13.15 4.40
CA ARG A 307 15.96 -13.26 5.43
C ARG A 307 15.77 -12.23 6.54
N GLU A 308 15.27 -11.05 6.21
CA GLU A 308 14.94 -9.98 7.14
C GLU A 308 13.49 -10.07 7.64
N ARG A 309 12.78 -11.17 7.34
CA ARG A 309 11.37 -11.44 7.69
C ARG A 309 10.36 -10.46 7.09
N LEU A 310 10.73 -9.82 5.97
CA LEU A 310 9.83 -8.98 5.20
C LEU A 310 9.01 -9.84 4.24
N LEU A 311 7.69 -9.65 4.21
CA LEU A 311 6.83 -10.17 3.14
C LEU A 311 7.14 -9.47 1.83
N VAL A 312 6.95 -10.16 0.70
CA VAL A 312 7.16 -9.57 -0.63
C VAL A 312 5.87 -9.67 -1.43
N HIS A 313 5.23 -8.53 -1.66
CA HIS A 313 4.08 -8.40 -2.54
C HIS A 313 4.49 -7.66 -3.80
N SER A 314 4.33 -8.25 -4.99
CA SER A 314 4.80 -7.60 -6.22
C SER A 314 3.68 -6.96 -7.04
N TRP A 315 4.00 -5.84 -7.69
CA TRP A 315 3.09 -5.09 -8.54
C TRP A 315 3.71 -4.73 -9.90
N THR A 316 2.93 -4.48 -10.95
CA THR A 316 1.50 -4.84 -11.11
C THR A 316 1.37 -5.91 -12.19
N PHE A 317 0.62 -6.97 -11.90
CA PHE A 317 0.28 -7.99 -12.89
C PHE A 317 -0.93 -7.55 -13.72
N ARG A 318 -0.70 -7.39 -15.02
CA ARG A 318 -1.64 -6.88 -16.03
C ARG A 318 -1.63 -7.80 -17.23
N ALA A 319 -2.81 -8.07 -17.80
CA ALA A 319 -2.96 -9.13 -18.79
C ALA A 319 -2.64 -8.66 -20.21
N GLU A 320 -2.60 -7.36 -20.45
CA GLU A 320 -2.38 -6.77 -21.76
C GLU A 320 -0.91 -6.86 -22.17
N ASN A 321 -0.65 -7.27 -23.41
CA ASN A 321 0.69 -7.55 -23.96
C ASN A 321 1.72 -6.44 -23.67
N GLN A 322 1.34 -5.17 -23.77
CA GLN A 322 2.25 -4.04 -23.54
C GLN A 322 2.83 -3.99 -22.12
N PHE A 323 2.15 -4.58 -21.13
CA PHE A 323 2.62 -4.64 -19.75
C PHE A 323 3.42 -5.91 -19.44
N LEU A 324 3.29 -6.93 -20.28
CA LEU A 324 3.99 -8.19 -20.15
C LEU A 324 5.42 -8.09 -20.74
N PRO A 325 6.36 -8.90 -20.21
CA PRO A 325 7.62 -9.18 -20.89
C PRO A 325 7.34 -9.80 -22.25
N VAL A 326 8.24 -9.64 -23.22
CA VAL A 326 8.03 -10.19 -24.57
C VAL A 326 7.85 -11.71 -24.56
N ASP A 327 8.45 -12.39 -23.58
CA ASP A 327 8.36 -13.84 -23.32
C ASP A 327 6.93 -14.33 -23.10
N PHE A 328 6.03 -13.45 -22.61
CA PHE A 328 4.64 -13.78 -22.29
C PHE A 328 3.64 -13.07 -23.21
N ARG A 329 4.11 -12.40 -24.27
CA ARG A 329 3.20 -11.77 -25.23
C ARG A 329 2.62 -12.80 -26.18
N ILE A 330 1.32 -12.68 -26.44
CA ILE A 330 0.62 -13.50 -27.44
C ILE A 330 0.19 -12.58 -28.58
N GLY A 331 0.74 -12.82 -29.77
CA GLY A 331 0.49 -11.97 -30.94
C GLY A 331 1.17 -10.59 -30.84
N THR A 332 0.73 -9.66 -31.69
CA THR A 332 1.37 -8.33 -31.84
C THR A 332 0.52 -7.16 -31.36
N ASP A 333 -0.76 -7.38 -31.08
CA ASP A 333 -1.64 -6.34 -30.55
C ASP A 333 -1.23 -5.99 -29.10
N PRO A 334 -0.78 -4.74 -28.82
CA PRO A 334 -0.34 -4.35 -27.48
C PRO A 334 -1.45 -4.39 -26.41
N ASN A 335 -2.72 -4.32 -26.82
CA ASN A 335 -3.88 -4.34 -25.94
C ASN A 335 -4.50 -5.73 -25.78
N ALA A 336 -4.12 -6.70 -26.63
CA ALA A 336 -4.58 -8.06 -26.51
C ALA A 336 -4.04 -8.72 -25.24
N ARG A 337 -4.79 -9.72 -24.76
CA ARG A 337 -4.40 -10.54 -23.61
C ARG A 337 -3.23 -11.44 -23.97
N GLY A 338 -2.13 -11.33 -23.23
CA GLY A 338 -1.00 -12.25 -23.28
C GLY A 338 -1.11 -13.37 -22.25
N ASP A 339 -0.01 -14.11 -22.07
CA ASP A 339 0.10 -15.23 -21.12
C ASP A 339 0.41 -14.73 -19.70
N ILE A 340 -0.57 -14.06 -19.09
CA ILE A 340 -0.44 -13.61 -17.70
C ILE A 340 -0.33 -14.79 -16.72
N THR A 341 -0.82 -15.97 -17.08
CA THR A 341 -0.72 -17.17 -16.22
C THR A 341 0.73 -17.57 -16.04
N ALA A 342 1.49 -17.65 -17.14
CA ALA A 342 2.93 -17.93 -17.08
C ALA A 342 3.71 -16.87 -16.27
N GLU A 343 3.30 -15.59 -16.35
CA GLU A 343 3.89 -14.55 -15.51
C GLU A 343 3.63 -14.80 -14.01
N TYR A 344 2.42 -15.18 -13.62
CA TYR A 344 2.16 -15.54 -12.22
C TYR A 344 2.94 -16.78 -11.79
N GLU A 345 2.99 -17.83 -12.61
CA GLU A 345 3.72 -19.06 -12.29
C GLU A 345 5.20 -18.78 -12.03
N LEU A 346 5.84 -17.97 -12.89
CA LEU A 346 7.21 -17.53 -12.68
C LEU A 346 7.38 -16.82 -11.35
N PHE A 347 6.61 -15.76 -11.11
CA PHE A 347 6.84 -14.90 -9.94
C PHE A 347 6.41 -15.56 -8.63
N LEU A 348 5.31 -16.31 -8.62
CA LEU A 348 4.90 -17.06 -7.43
C LEU A 348 5.87 -18.22 -7.16
N GLY A 349 6.43 -18.85 -8.20
CA GLY A 349 7.49 -19.86 -8.09
C GLY A 349 8.81 -19.31 -7.51
N LEU A 350 9.05 -18.01 -7.61
CA LEU A 350 10.15 -17.31 -6.94
C LEU A 350 9.89 -17.02 -5.45
N GLY A 351 8.72 -17.41 -4.93
CA GLY A 351 8.38 -17.31 -3.51
C GLY A 351 7.68 -16.02 -3.10
N LEU A 352 6.98 -15.32 -4.00
CA LEU A 352 6.20 -14.16 -3.60
C LEU A 352 5.12 -14.50 -2.57
N ASP A 353 4.96 -13.65 -1.55
CA ASP A 353 3.90 -13.78 -0.53
C ASP A 353 2.56 -13.19 -1.01
N GLY A 354 2.56 -12.45 -2.13
CA GLY A 354 1.35 -11.88 -2.70
C GLY A 354 1.57 -11.12 -4.00
N VAL A 355 0.47 -10.85 -4.70
CA VAL A 355 0.48 -10.15 -5.99
C VAL A 355 -0.61 -9.08 -6.05
N PHE A 356 -0.22 -7.89 -6.48
CA PHE A 356 -1.13 -6.82 -6.88
C PHE A 356 -1.50 -7.02 -8.35
N THR A 357 -2.79 -7.13 -8.63
CA THR A 357 -3.25 -7.38 -9.98
C THR A 357 -4.50 -6.59 -10.35
N ASP A 358 -4.54 -6.18 -11.62
CA ASP A 358 -5.73 -5.59 -12.25
C ASP A 358 -6.78 -6.65 -12.61
N HIS A 359 -6.40 -7.94 -12.63
CA HIS A 359 -7.23 -9.09 -13.01
C HIS A 359 -7.25 -10.15 -11.89
N PRO A 360 -8.03 -9.93 -10.80
CA PRO A 360 -7.96 -10.79 -9.62
C PRO A 360 -8.32 -12.26 -9.88
N ASP A 361 -9.23 -12.53 -10.80
CA ASP A 361 -9.65 -13.88 -11.19
C ASP A 361 -8.47 -14.72 -11.72
N THR A 362 -7.58 -14.09 -12.49
CA THR A 362 -6.44 -14.78 -13.10
C THR A 362 -5.36 -15.12 -12.08
N ALA A 363 -5.12 -14.20 -11.13
CA ALA A 363 -4.18 -14.47 -10.03
C ALA A 363 -4.70 -15.55 -9.08
N VAL A 364 -6.02 -15.56 -8.82
CA VAL A 364 -6.67 -16.60 -8.00
C VAL A 364 -6.54 -17.97 -8.67
N ALA A 365 -6.75 -18.05 -9.99
CA ALA A 365 -6.58 -19.28 -10.75
C ALA A 365 -5.12 -19.77 -10.72
N ALA A 366 -4.14 -18.89 -11.00
CA ALA A 366 -2.72 -19.25 -10.99
C ALA A 366 -2.26 -19.74 -9.60
N ARG A 367 -2.66 -19.06 -8.53
CA ARG A 367 -2.39 -19.50 -7.16
C ARG A 367 -2.96 -20.88 -6.85
N ALA A 368 -4.16 -21.20 -7.34
CA ALA A 368 -4.76 -22.50 -7.10
C ALA A 368 -3.95 -23.64 -7.74
N GLY A 369 -3.30 -23.39 -8.89
CA GLY A 369 -2.40 -24.34 -9.55
C GLY A 369 -1.11 -24.65 -8.77
N LEU A 370 -0.63 -23.72 -7.94
CA LEU A 370 0.53 -23.96 -7.07
C LEU A 370 0.28 -24.97 -5.97
N ALA A 371 -0.95 -25.03 -5.44
CA ALA A 371 -1.30 -25.96 -4.37
C ALA A 371 -1.39 -27.43 -4.84
N THR A 372 -1.33 -27.65 -6.16
CA THR A 372 -1.43 -28.96 -6.81
C THR A 372 -0.12 -29.44 -7.45
N SER A 373 0.96 -28.66 -7.35
CA SER A 373 2.30 -28.98 -7.87
C SER A 373 3.26 -29.28 -6.72
#